data_AF-A0A1L5KFC5-F1
#
_entry.id   AF-A0A1L5KFC5-F1
#
_cell.length_a   1.000
_cell.length_b   1.000
_cell.length_c   1.000
_cell.angle_alpha   90.00
_cell.angle_beta   90.00
_cell.angle_gamma   90.00
#
_symmetry.space_group_name_H-M   'P 1'
#
loop_
_entity.id
_entity.type
_entity.pdbx_description
1 polymer ?
#
loop_
_entity_poly.entity_id
_entity_poly.type
_entity_poly.pdbx_seq_one_letter_code
_entity_poly.pdbx_strand_id
1 'polypeptide(L)'
;MIIKNSPLLLVFAAIVVLVNMIFSIVAGKLLKFNLEDIILASNANIGGPTTAAAMAVSKGWTKLVGPIVLVGTLGYVLGTYFGLIVGSILGL
;
A
#
# COMPACT_ATOMS: atom_id res chain seq x y z
N MET A 1 20.78 -1.45 17.97
CA MET A 1 20.26 -0.32 17.17
C MET A 1 18.75 -0.42 16.91
N ILE A 2 18.22 -1.63 16.68
CA ILE A 2 16.79 -1.93 16.57
C ILE A 2 16.10 -1.68 17.93
N ILE A 3 16.46 -2.41 19.01
CA ILE A 3 15.75 -2.37 20.31
C ILE A 3 15.62 -0.97 20.98
N LYS A 4 16.53 -0.02 20.72
CA LYS A 4 16.51 1.33 21.33
C LYS A 4 15.66 2.37 20.57
N ASN A 5 15.43 2.18 19.26
CA ASN A 5 14.59 3.04 18.40
C ASN A 5 13.33 2.32 17.89
N SER A 6 13.25 1.00 18.11
CA SER A 6 12.21 0.07 17.65
C SER A 6 10.77 0.44 17.98
N PRO A 7 10.44 0.91 19.21
CA PRO A 7 9.05 1.24 19.48
C PRO A 7 8.59 2.44 18.67
N LEU A 8 9.47 3.43 18.47
CA LEU A 8 9.11 4.65 17.75
C LEU A 8 8.90 4.41 16.25
N LEU A 9 9.75 3.58 15.63
CA LEU A 9 9.60 3.17 14.22
C LEU A 9 8.33 2.32 14.01
N LEU A 10 7.99 1.46 14.97
CA LEU A 10 6.79 0.64 14.91
C LEU A 10 5.53 1.50 15.04
N VAL A 11 5.53 2.48 15.96
CA VAL A 11 4.43 3.45 16.09
C VAL A 11 4.30 4.30 14.83
N PHE A 12 5.41 4.77 14.27
CA PHE A 12 5.41 5.52 13.02
C PHE A 12 4.83 4.70 11.85
N ALA A 13 5.28 3.45 11.68
CA ALA A 13 4.74 2.54 10.67
C ALA A 13 3.24 2.28 10.88
N ALA A 14 2.80 2.11 12.13
CA ALA A 14 1.39 1.93 12.46
C ALA A 14 0.55 3.15 12.08
N ILE A 15 1.04 4.37 12.31
CA ILE A 15 0.38 5.61 11.89
C ILE A 15 0.29 5.68 10.36
N VAL A 16 1.39 5.37 9.65
CA VAL A 16 1.41 5.38 8.18
C VAL A 16 0.40 4.37 7.61
N VAL A 17 0.34 3.16 8.17
CA VAL A 17 -0.63 2.13 7.77
C VAL A 17 -2.06 2.57 8.08
N LEU A 18 -2.31 3.16 9.25
CA LEU A 18 -3.63 3.68 9.62
C LEU A 18 -4.09 4.77 8.64
N VAL A 19 -3.24 5.74 8.35
CA VAL A 19 -3.54 6.82 7.38
C VAL A 19 -3.80 6.22 6.00
N ASN A 20 -2.99 5.25 5.56
CA ASN A 20 -3.17 4.56 4.28
C ASN A 20 -4.53 3.85 4.19
N MET A 21 -4.91 3.14 5.25
CA MET A 21 -6.14 2.38 5.32
C MET A 21 -7.36 3.31 5.35
N ILE A 22 -7.29 4.42 6.10
CA ILE A 22 -8.33 5.46 6.11
C ILE A 22 -8.48 6.08 4.72
N PHE A 23 -7.38 6.49 4.08
CA PHE A 23 -7.43 7.09 2.74
C PHE A 23 -7.98 6.11 1.70
N SER A 24 -7.54 4.85 1.72
CA SER A 24 -7.99 3.83 0.76
C SER A 24 -9.47 3.52 0.92
N ILE A 25 -9.97 3.43 2.16
CA ILE A 25 -11.40 3.20 2.43
C ILE A 25 -12.25 4.42 2.08
N VAL A 26 -11.80 5.63 2.43
CA VAL A 26 -12.55 6.88 2.14
C VAL A 26 -12.57 7.17 0.63
N ALA A 27 -11.43 7.07 -0.05
CA ALA A 27 -11.34 7.25 -1.49
C ALA A 27 -12.12 6.16 -2.24
N GLY A 28 -12.00 4.90 -1.81
CA GLY A 28 -12.75 3.79 -2.37
C GLY A 28 -14.28 3.95 -2.22
N LYS A 29 -14.73 4.46 -1.07
CA LYS A 29 -16.15 4.76 -0.82
C LYS A 29 -16.65 5.93 -1.68
N LEU A 30 -15.81 6.94 -1.93
CA LEU A 30 -16.13 8.08 -2.80
C LEU A 30 -16.19 7.69 -4.27
N LEU A 31 -15.30 6.79 -4.70
CA LEU A 31 -15.19 6.30 -6.08
C LEU A 31 -16.10 5.11 -6.40
N LYS A 32 -16.91 4.64 -5.43
CA LYS A 32 -17.80 3.47 -5.54
C LYS A 32 -17.10 2.19 -6.01
N PHE A 33 -15.84 1.99 -5.60
CA PHE A 33 -15.12 0.76 -5.89
C PHE A 33 -15.64 -0.41 -5.05
N ASN A 34 -15.46 -1.64 -5.56
CA ASN A 34 -15.82 -2.83 -4.81
C ASN A 34 -14.90 -2.95 -3.58
N LEU A 35 -15.43 -3.55 -2.51
CA LEU A 35 -14.66 -3.78 -1.29
C LEU A 35 -13.41 -4.64 -1.57
N GLU A 36 -13.52 -5.55 -2.54
CA GLU A 36 -12.43 -6.42 -3.01
C GLU A 36 -11.27 -5.61 -3.58
N ASP A 37 -11.56 -4.62 -4.43
CA ASP A 37 -10.56 -3.73 -5.04
C ASP A 37 -9.84 -2.90 -3.97
N ILE A 38 -10.60 -2.38 -2.98
CA ILE A 38 -10.06 -1.55 -1.89
C ILE A 38 -9.14 -2.37 -0.98
N ILE A 39 -9.57 -3.58 -0.60
CA ILE A 39 -8.79 -4.47 0.26
C ILE A 39 -7.51 -4.92 -0.45
N LEU A 40 -7.61 -5.31 -1.72
CA LEU A 40 -6.45 -5.72 -2.51
C LEU A 40 -5.48 -4.57 -2.76
N ALA A 41 -5.97 -3.35 -3.02
CA ALA A 41 -5.13 -2.17 -3.21
C ALA A 41 -4.39 -1.79 -1.92
N SER A 42 -5.05 -1.84 -0.76
CA SER A 42 -4.41 -1.59 0.53
C SER A 42 -3.35 -2.65 0.85
N ASN A 43 -3.65 -3.93 0.59
CA ASN A 43 -2.67 -5.00 0.76
C ASN A 43 -1.49 -4.88 -0.21
N ALA A 44 -1.73 -4.43 -1.46
CA ALA A 44 -0.66 -4.21 -2.44
C ALA A 44 0.31 -3.09 -2.02
N ASN A 45 -0.18 -2.12 -1.24
CA ASN A 45 0.64 -1.03 -0.70
C ASN A 45 1.46 -1.47 0.53
N ILE A 46 0.82 -2.17 1.48
CA ILE A 46 1.47 -2.57 2.75
C ILE A 46 2.36 -3.81 2.56
N GLY A 47 1.79 -4.86 1.95
CA GLY A 47 2.44 -6.17 1.77
C GLY A 47 3.09 -6.36 0.40
N GLY A 48 2.89 -5.43 -0.53
CA GLY A 48 3.42 -5.50 -1.88
C GLY A 48 2.52 -6.26 -2.88
N PRO A 49 2.76 -6.08 -4.20
CA PRO A 49 1.90 -6.62 -5.26
C PRO A 49 1.82 -8.15 -5.27
N THR A 50 2.88 -8.86 -4.86
CA THR A 50 2.90 -10.33 -4.78
C THR A 50 2.01 -10.86 -3.66
N THR A 51 1.98 -10.19 -2.51
CA THR A 51 1.11 -10.54 -1.36
C THR A 51 -0.36 -10.27 -1.67
N ALA A 52 -0.67 -9.17 -2.36
CA ALA A 52 -2.02 -8.88 -2.84
C ALA A 52 -2.51 -9.89 -3.89
N ALA A 53 -1.65 -10.27 -4.84
CA ALA A 53 -1.95 -11.33 -5.81
C ALA A 53 -2.27 -12.66 -5.12
N ALA A 54 -1.46 -13.06 -4.13
CA ALA A 54 -1.71 -14.27 -3.35
C ALA A 54 -3.07 -14.20 -2.61
N MET A 55 -3.38 -13.06 -1.99
CA MET A 55 -4.67 -12.84 -1.31
C MET A 55 -5.86 -12.93 -2.27
N ALA A 56 -5.74 -12.34 -3.46
CA ALA A 56 -6.77 -12.40 -4.50
C ALA A 56 -7.02 -13.85 -4.95
N VAL A 57 -5.97 -14.64 -5.14
CA VAL A 57 -6.10 -16.08 -5.45
C VAL A 57 -6.76 -16.84 -4.30
N SER A 58 -6.32 -16.64 -3.05
CA SER A 58 -6.88 -17.33 -1.88
C SER A 58 -8.34 -16.97 -1.59
N LYS A 59 -8.80 -15.78 -1.99
CA LYS A 59 -10.20 -15.33 -1.85
C LYS A 59 -11.07 -15.63 -3.07
N GLY A 60 -10.52 -16.22 -4.13
CA GLY A 60 -11.24 -16.52 -5.37
C GLY A 60 -11.41 -15.32 -6.32
N TRP A 61 -10.76 -14.20 -6.03
CA TRP A 61 -10.76 -12.96 -6.82
C TRP A 61 -9.71 -12.97 -7.93
N THR A 62 -9.56 -14.09 -8.64
CA THR A 62 -8.49 -14.31 -9.64
C THR A 62 -8.52 -13.31 -10.79
N LYS A 63 -9.70 -12.76 -11.12
CA LYS A 63 -9.88 -11.70 -12.13
C LYS A 63 -9.16 -10.39 -11.76
N LEU A 64 -8.94 -10.14 -10.47
CA LEU A 64 -8.30 -8.93 -9.96
C LEU A 64 -6.77 -9.08 -9.81
N VAL A 65 -6.22 -10.29 -9.95
CA VAL A 65 -4.78 -10.56 -9.79
C VAL A 65 -3.94 -9.78 -10.81
N GLY A 66 -4.29 -9.87 -12.10
CA GLY A 66 -3.57 -9.14 -13.16
C GLY A 66 -3.61 -7.62 -12.95
N PRO A 67 -4.81 -7.03 -12.80
CA PRO A 67 -4.95 -5.60 -12.50
C PRO A 67 -4.18 -5.16 -11.25
N ILE A 68 -4.25 -5.91 -10.14
CA ILE A 68 -3.62 -5.49 -8.89
C ILE A 68 -2.10 -5.52 -8.93
N VAL A 69 -1.51 -6.50 -9.64
CA VAL A 69 -0.05 -6.58 -9.79
C VAL A 69 0.47 -5.41 -10.62
N LEU A 70 -0.23 -5.06 -11.70
CA LEU A 70 0.12 -3.91 -12.55
C LEU A 70 0.00 -2.59 -11.77
N VAL A 71 -1.14 -2.37 -11.11
CA VAL A 71 -1.35 -1.13 -10.33
C VAL A 71 -0.37 -1.05 -9.16
N GLY A 72 -0.12 -2.16 -8.46
CA GLY A 72 0.83 -2.20 -7.34
C GLY A 72 2.28 -1.95 -7.76
N THR A 73 2.73 -2.50 -8.89
CA THR A 73 4.08 -2.23 -9.42
C THR A 73 4.21 -0.80 -9.93
N LEU A 74 3.22 -0.26 -10.63
CA LEU A 74 3.20 1.15 -11.03
C LEU A 74 3.23 2.10 -9.81
N GLY A 75 2.42 1.80 -8.80
CA GLY A 75 2.40 2.54 -7.54
C GLY A 75 3.76 2.51 -6.83
N TYR A 76 4.44 1.35 -6.83
CA TYR A 76 5.77 1.22 -6.25
C TYR A 76 6.81 2.08 -6.99
N VAL A 77 6.80 2.08 -8.32
CA VAL A 77 7.68 2.91 -9.14
C VAL A 77 7.45 4.39 -8.86
N LEU A 78 6.19 4.85 -8.95
CA LEU A 78 5.83 6.24 -8.69
C LEU A 78 6.18 6.65 -7.26
N GLY A 79 5.83 5.84 -6.26
CA GLY A 79 6.14 6.09 -4.86
C GLY A 79 7.64 6.21 -4.60
N THR A 80 8.45 5.40 -5.28
CA THR A 80 9.92 5.47 -5.20
C THR A 80 10.43 6.80 -5.76
N TYR A 81 10.00 7.19 -6.97
CA TYR A 81 10.42 8.46 -7.58
C TYR A 81 9.95 9.67 -6.77
N PHE A 82 8.70 9.70 -6.31
CA PHE A 82 8.20 10.77 -5.45
C PHE A 82 8.95 10.81 -4.12
N GLY A 83 9.23 9.65 -3.52
CA GLY A 83 10.03 9.55 -2.30
C GLY A 83 11.44 10.11 -2.49
N LEU A 84 12.08 9.83 -3.63
CA LEU A 84 13.38 10.41 -3.97
C LEU A 84 13.31 11.93 -4.16
N ILE A 85 12.31 12.44 -4.89
CA ILE A 85 12.13 13.89 -5.11
C ILE A 85 11.92 14.61 -3.77
N VAL A 86 11.02 14.08 -2.92
CA VAL A 86 10.74 14.64 -1.61
C VAL A 86 11.97 14.54 -0.70
N GLY A 87 12.70 13.43 -0.75
CA GLY A 87 13.98 13.26 -0.08
C GLY A 87 15.00 14.31 -0.51
N SER A 88 15.20 14.50 -1.82
CA SER A 88 16.10 15.52 -2.37
C SER A 88 15.70 16.95 -2.00
N ILE A 89 14.40 17.24 -1.88
CA ILE A 89 13.91 18.56 -1.41
C ILE A 89 14.15 18.75 0.10
N LEU A 90 13.98 17.70 0.90
CA LEU A 90 14.16 17.72 2.36
C LEU A 90 15.63 17.55 2.79
N GLY A 91 16.56 17.41 1.85
CA GLY A 91 18.01 17.38 2.11
C GLY A 91 18.60 15.99 2.29
N LEU A 92 18.10 14.98 1.56
CA LEU A 92 18.90 13.80 1.22
C LEU A 92 20.16 14.20 0.45
#